data_AF-A0A7X7MQY1-F1
#
_entry.id   AF-A0A7X7MQY1-F1
#
_cell.length_a   1.000
_cell.length_b   1.000
_cell.length_c   1.000
_cell.angle_alpha   90.00
_cell.angle_beta   90.00
_cell.angle_gamma   90.00
#
_symmetry.space_group_name_H-M   'P 1'
#
loop_
_entity.id
_entity.type
_entity.pdbx_description
1 polymer ?
#
loop_
_entity_poly.entity_id
_entity_poly.type
_entity_poly.pdbx_seq_one_letter_code
_entity_poly.pdbx_strand_id
1 'polypeptide(L)'
;PGVPDWLPPAVSVHSGDWKLIRLFHAGAKGTHRHLLFNLKEDLGEKQNLAAREPERVVELDALIETFLRDTKAVVPLPNPAFDPSKYRREDEGRAKPRPAARTRPAADDAADPRLKGWKARGCAADVKDGIVTLNGSDGTPFLGVGAGVSGPATVAFRIRGDAGGSGKVEWLQPGAAPKAEHTVPYTIKAGAWQTVTLRLPADGPLGIFRLYLPAARQPVDIDWIGLTPDAGASRRWDF
;
A
#
# COMPACT_ATOMS: atom_id res chain seq x y z
N PRO A 1 13.68 10.64 -5.90
CA PRO A 1 12.63 11.58 -6.38
C PRO A 1 11.35 10.79 -6.70
N GLY A 2 10.20 11.20 -6.14
CA GLY A 2 8.92 10.55 -6.50
C GLY A 2 8.61 10.81 -7.97
N VAL A 3 8.10 9.79 -8.67
CA VAL A 3 7.63 9.94 -10.05
C VAL A 3 6.46 10.93 -10.05
N PRO A 4 6.48 12.00 -10.87
CA PRO A 4 5.34 12.88 -11.06
C PRO A 4 4.05 12.10 -11.42
N ASP A 5 3.01 12.23 -10.60
CA ASP A 5 1.82 11.36 -10.70
C ASP A 5 0.73 11.87 -11.66
N TRP A 6 0.78 13.11 -12.15
CA TRP A 6 -0.29 13.59 -13.02
C TRP A 6 0.04 14.84 -13.85
N LEU A 7 -0.43 14.82 -15.10
CA LEU A 7 -0.67 15.99 -15.94
C LEU A 7 -2.20 16.12 -16.12
N PRO A 8 -2.75 17.34 -16.35
CA PRO A 8 -4.11 17.49 -16.85
C PRO A 8 -4.33 16.64 -18.12
N PRO A 9 -5.59 16.34 -18.50
CA PRO A 9 -5.86 15.64 -19.75
C PRO A 9 -5.07 16.26 -20.91
N ALA A 10 -4.27 15.43 -21.59
CA ALA A 10 -3.28 15.89 -22.54
C ALA A 10 -3.19 14.95 -23.75
N VAL A 11 -2.69 15.50 -24.85
CA VAL A 11 -2.24 14.76 -26.02
C VAL A 11 -0.89 15.30 -26.43
N SER A 12 -0.01 14.43 -26.95
CA SER A 12 1.31 14.83 -27.40
C SER A 12 1.59 14.38 -28.82
N VAL A 13 2.33 15.19 -29.57
CA VAL A 13 2.93 14.81 -30.84
C VAL A 13 4.44 15.01 -30.76
N HIS A 14 5.16 14.10 -31.40
CA HIS A 14 6.60 14.19 -31.58
C HIS A 14 6.89 14.17 -33.08
N SER A 15 7.62 15.17 -33.58
CA SER A 15 7.98 15.30 -34.99
C SER A 15 9.40 15.85 -35.11
N GLY A 16 10.32 15.02 -35.61
CA GLY A 16 11.75 15.35 -35.66
C GLY A 16 12.31 15.62 -34.27
N ASP A 17 12.93 16.79 -34.11
CA ASP A 17 13.52 17.24 -32.83
C ASP A 17 12.49 17.86 -31.87
N TRP A 18 11.22 17.98 -32.28
CA TRP A 18 10.22 18.75 -31.53
C TRP A 18 9.14 17.87 -30.92
N LYS A 19 8.77 18.21 -29.68
CA LYS A 19 7.62 17.65 -28.98
C LYS A 19 6.65 18.76 -28.59
N LEU A 20 5.38 18.59 -28.96
CA LEU A 20 4.29 19.42 -28.47
C LEU A 20 3.40 18.59 -27.55
N ILE A 21 3.04 19.15 -26.40
CA ILE A 21 2.01 18.63 -25.50
C ILE A 21 0.87 19.66 -25.46
N ARG A 22 -0.33 19.26 -25.87
CA ARG A 22 -1.56 20.03 -25.72
C ARG A 22 -2.28 19.57 -24.45
N LEU A 23 -2.54 20.51 -23.55
CA LEU A 23 -3.38 20.33 -22.37
C LEU A 23 -4.80 20.81 -22.69
N PHE A 24 -5.78 19.91 -22.60
CA PHE A 24 -7.16 20.20 -22.96
C PHE A 24 -7.78 21.24 -22.00
N HIS A 25 -8.38 22.29 -22.54
CA HIS A 25 -9.09 23.36 -21.81
C HIS A 25 -8.33 24.02 -20.63
N ALA A 26 -7.00 23.94 -20.62
CA ALA A 26 -6.14 24.46 -19.54
C ALA A 26 -5.65 25.91 -19.80
N GLY A 27 -6.06 26.52 -20.90
CA GLY A 27 -5.77 27.90 -21.27
C GLY A 27 -6.81 28.90 -20.77
N ALA A 28 -6.57 30.18 -21.00
CA ALA A 28 -7.51 31.23 -20.62
C ALA A 28 -8.84 31.05 -21.36
N LYS A 29 -9.96 31.24 -20.64
CA LYS A 29 -11.32 31.10 -21.20
C LYS A 29 -11.60 29.70 -21.82
N GLY A 30 -10.94 28.66 -21.32
CA GLY A 30 -11.18 27.28 -21.75
C GLY A 30 -10.49 26.89 -23.06
N THR A 31 -9.56 27.70 -23.56
CA THR A 31 -8.69 27.32 -24.68
C THR A 31 -7.72 26.21 -24.28
N HIS A 32 -7.05 25.60 -25.25
CA HIS A 32 -5.95 24.67 -24.97
C HIS A 32 -4.70 25.41 -24.52
N ARG A 33 -3.89 24.76 -23.67
CA ARG A 33 -2.56 25.25 -23.32
C ARG A 33 -1.51 24.34 -23.95
N HIS A 34 -0.45 24.95 -24.49
CA HIS A 34 0.58 24.25 -25.24
C HIS A 34 1.92 24.29 -24.50
N LEU A 35 2.59 23.15 -24.45
CA LEU A 35 3.98 23.01 -23.99
C LEU A 35 4.81 22.49 -25.16
N LEU A 36 5.78 23.27 -25.62
CA LEU A 36 6.63 22.93 -26.75
C LEU A 36 8.07 22.77 -26.27
N PHE A 37 8.72 21.69 -26.68
CA PHE A 37 10.09 21.36 -26.31
C PHE A 37 10.90 20.96 -27.54
N ASN A 38 12.16 21.38 -27.59
CA ASN A 38 13.14 20.87 -28.53
C ASN A 38 13.93 19.76 -27.84
N LEU A 39 13.68 18.50 -28.19
CA LEU A 39 14.29 17.35 -27.53
C LEU A 39 15.76 17.15 -27.89
N LYS A 40 16.25 17.77 -28.97
CA LYS A 40 17.68 17.74 -29.31
C LYS A 40 18.51 18.61 -28.35
N GLU A 41 17.96 19.76 -27.96
CA GLU A 41 18.61 20.71 -27.06
C GLU A 41 18.22 20.49 -25.59
N ASP A 42 17.02 19.96 -25.35
CA ASP A 42 16.42 19.78 -24.03
C ASP A 42 15.66 18.45 -23.92
N LEU A 43 16.43 17.35 -23.86
CA LEU A 43 15.92 15.99 -23.61
C LEU A 43 15.08 15.88 -22.32
N GLY A 44 15.27 16.81 -21.37
CA GLY A 44 14.59 16.79 -20.08
C GLY A 44 13.28 17.56 -20.04
N GLU A 45 12.83 18.15 -21.16
CA GLU A 45 11.58 18.93 -21.26
C GLU A 45 11.47 20.02 -20.18
N LYS A 46 12.59 20.72 -19.92
CA LYS A 46 12.71 21.74 -18.86
C LYS A 46 12.27 23.12 -19.32
N GLN A 47 12.47 23.45 -20.59
CA GLN A 47 12.21 24.78 -21.13
C GLN A 47 11.04 24.75 -22.11
N ASN A 48 9.89 25.28 -21.68
CA ASN A 48 8.75 25.45 -22.57
C ASN A 48 8.99 26.63 -23.54
N LEU A 49 9.04 26.32 -24.84
CA LEU A 49 9.27 27.24 -25.94
C LEU A 49 7.98 27.71 -26.65
N ALA A 50 6.80 27.31 -26.19
CA ALA A 50 5.53 27.57 -26.89
C ALA A 50 5.24 29.07 -27.13
N ALA A 51 5.67 29.94 -26.21
CA ALA A 51 5.52 31.39 -26.35
C ALA A 51 6.55 32.04 -27.30
N ARG A 52 7.67 31.36 -27.55
CA ARG A 52 8.76 31.84 -28.43
C ARG A 52 8.61 31.35 -29.86
N GLU A 53 8.00 30.17 -30.05
CA GLU A 53 7.86 29.49 -31.33
C GLU A 53 6.37 29.21 -31.66
N PRO A 54 5.51 30.24 -31.78
CA PRO A 54 4.07 30.05 -31.98
C PRO A 54 3.72 29.38 -33.31
N GLU A 55 4.51 29.62 -34.35
CA GLU A 55 4.33 28.98 -35.67
C GLU A 55 4.52 27.45 -35.57
N ARG A 56 5.54 27.01 -34.81
CA ARG A 56 5.79 25.59 -34.56
C ARG A 56 4.67 24.95 -33.74
N VAL A 57 4.10 25.69 -32.79
CA VAL A 57 2.92 25.22 -32.04
C VAL A 57 1.78 24.95 -33.01
N VAL A 58 1.43 25.90 -33.88
CA VAL A 58 0.33 25.74 -34.85
C VAL A 58 0.55 24.54 -35.78
N GLU A 59 1.76 24.38 -36.31
CA GLU A 59 2.13 23.26 -37.19
C GLU A 59 1.90 21.90 -36.50
N LEU A 60 2.46 21.72 -35.31
CA LEU A 60 2.37 20.46 -34.58
C LEU A 60 0.95 20.21 -34.04
N ASP A 61 0.24 21.27 -33.67
CA ASP A 61 -1.12 21.18 -33.18
C ASP A 61 -2.10 20.74 -34.29
N ALA A 62 -1.84 21.11 -35.55
CA ALA A 62 -2.59 20.61 -36.70
C ALA A 62 -2.42 19.10 -36.93
N LEU A 63 -1.25 18.54 -36.59
CA LEU A 63 -1.01 17.09 -36.62
C LEU A 63 -1.84 16.39 -35.54
N ILE A 64 -1.92 16.98 -34.34
CA ILE A 64 -2.79 16.49 -33.26
C ILE A 64 -4.26 16.49 -33.71
N GLU A 65 -4.76 17.61 -34.26
CA GLU A 65 -6.14 17.70 -34.75
C GLU A 65 -6.47 16.64 -35.80
N THR A 66 -5.55 16.46 -36.75
CA THR A 66 -5.72 15.45 -37.80
C THR A 66 -5.80 14.05 -37.23
N PHE A 67 -4.87 13.72 -36.32
CA PHE A 67 -4.89 12.43 -35.65
C PHE A 67 -6.18 12.18 -34.86
N LEU A 68 -6.64 13.16 -34.06
CA LEU A 68 -7.85 13.03 -33.25
C LEU A 68 -9.11 12.84 -34.12
N ARG A 69 -9.21 13.57 -35.22
CA ARG A 69 -10.32 13.45 -36.18
C ARG A 69 -10.31 12.09 -36.88
N ASP A 70 -9.18 11.69 -37.44
CA ASP A 70 -9.07 10.49 -38.27
C ASP A 70 -9.30 9.21 -37.44
N THR A 71 -8.84 9.21 -36.19
CA THR A 71 -9.05 8.11 -35.24
C THR A 71 -10.41 8.15 -34.54
N LYS A 72 -11.16 9.25 -34.70
CA LYS A 72 -12.39 9.51 -33.94
C LYS A 72 -12.17 9.41 -32.42
N ALA A 73 -11.04 9.93 -31.96
CA ALA A 73 -10.66 9.90 -30.56
C ALA A 73 -11.68 10.69 -29.71
N VAL A 74 -12.07 10.12 -28.57
CA VAL A 74 -12.90 10.82 -27.58
C VAL A 74 -12.03 11.87 -26.90
N VAL A 75 -12.40 13.14 -27.06
CA VAL A 75 -11.70 14.28 -26.45
C VAL A 75 -12.43 14.76 -25.19
N PRO A 76 -11.70 15.23 -24.16
CA PRO A 76 -12.32 15.83 -22.97
C PRO A 76 -13.15 17.07 -23.33
N LEU A 77 -14.29 17.24 -22.66
CA LEU A 77 -15.10 18.45 -22.75
C LEU A 77 -14.64 19.49 -21.70
N PRO A 78 -14.79 20.80 -21.96
CA PRO A 78 -14.56 21.82 -20.95
C PRO A 78 -15.49 21.61 -19.76
N ASN A 79 -14.95 21.68 -18.54
CA ASN A 79 -15.76 21.61 -17.32
C ASN A 79 -16.43 22.98 -17.05
N PRO A 80 -17.77 23.10 -17.16
CA PRO A 80 -18.46 24.38 -16.93
C PRO A 80 -18.39 24.86 -15.47
N ALA A 81 -18.15 23.96 -14.53
CA ALA A 81 -18.02 24.26 -13.11
C ALA A 81 -16.56 24.51 -12.68
N PHE A 82 -15.63 24.69 -13.64
CA PHE A 82 -14.24 24.99 -13.33
C PHE A 82 -14.10 26.38 -12.71
N ASP A 83 -13.51 26.43 -11.51
CA ASP A 83 -13.21 27.66 -10.77
C ASP A 83 -11.70 27.95 -10.84
N PRO A 84 -11.25 28.90 -11.68
CA PRO A 84 -9.84 29.21 -11.83
C PRO A 84 -9.17 29.69 -10.54
N SER A 85 -9.93 30.25 -9.59
CA SER A 85 -9.38 30.77 -8.33
C SER A 85 -8.90 29.66 -7.39
N LYS A 86 -9.45 28.45 -7.55
CA LYS A 86 -9.09 27.25 -6.76
C LYS A 86 -8.00 26.42 -7.43
N TYR A 87 -7.64 26.73 -8.67
CA TYR A 87 -6.68 25.96 -9.44
C TYR A 87 -5.28 26.56 -9.35
N ARG A 88 -4.35 25.81 -8.76
CA ARG A 88 -2.93 26.16 -8.65
C ARG A 88 -2.15 25.47 -9.77
N ARG A 89 -1.69 26.25 -10.75
CA ARG A 89 -0.94 25.73 -11.91
C ARG A 89 0.44 25.23 -11.52
N GLU A 90 1.03 25.86 -10.51
CA GLU A 90 2.33 25.52 -9.96
C GLU A 90 2.38 24.10 -9.36
N ASP A 91 1.23 23.51 -9.06
CA ASP A 91 1.09 22.15 -8.52
C ASP A 91 0.97 21.07 -9.61
N GLU A 92 0.83 21.45 -10.88
CA GLU A 92 0.81 20.51 -12.01
C GLU A 92 2.15 19.77 -12.14
N GLY A 93 2.11 18.44 -12.31
CA GLY A 93 3.33 17.63 -12.37
C GLY A 93 4.14 17.59 -11.07
N ARG A 94 3.75 18.35 -10.03
CA ARG A 94 4.31 18.16 -8.69
C ARG A 94 3.63 16.93 -8.11
N ALA A 95 4.45 15.99 -7.64
CA ALA A 95 3.97 14.98 -6.73
C ALA A 95 3.31 15.74 -5.57
N LYS A 96 1.99 15.55 -5.39
CA LYS A 96 1.37 15.94 -4.13
C LYS A 96 2.23 15.27 -3.06
N PRO A 97 2.74 16.01 -2.06
CA PRO A 97 3.46 15.36 -0.99
C PRO A 97 2.55 14.25 -0.50
N ARG A 98 2.98 13.00 -0.68
CA ARG A 98 2.24 11.85 -0.14
C ARG A 98 1.98 12.27 1.29
N PRO A 99 0.71 12.44 1.73
CA PRO A 99 0.44 12.92 3.08
C PRO A 99 1.27 12.04 3.97
N ALA A 100 2.25 12.64 4.67
CA ALA A 100 3.41 11.95 5.24
C ALA A 100 2.92 10.64 5.82
N ALA A 101 3.22 9.55 5.08
CA ALA A 101 2.38 8.36 4.97
C ALA A 101 1.38 8.35 6.09
N ARG A 102 0.19 8.97 5.90
CA ARG A 102 -0.70 9.44 6.99
C ARG A 102 -0.43 8.45 8.07
N THR A 103 0.30 8.84 9.12
CA THR A 103 0.29 8.01 10.29
C THR A 103 -1.20 8.04 10.54
N ARG A 104 -1.91 6.98 10.09
CA ARG A 104 -2.96 6.40 10.88
C ARG A 104 -2.32 6.55 12.23
N PRO A 105 -2.83 7.45 13.11
CA PRO A 105 -2.40 7.36 14.49
C PRO A 105 -2.46 5.86 14.71
N ALA A 106 -1.29 5.26 14.95
CA ALA A 106 -1.27 3.85 15.25
C ALA A 106 -2.37 3.77 16.28
N ALA A 107 -3.47 3.08 15.97
CA ALA A 107 -4.49 2.89 16.98
C ALA A 107 -3.68 2.31 18.14
N ASP A 108 -3.63 3.08 19.21
CA ASP A 108 -2.42 3.45 19.96
C ASP A 108 -1.23 2.48 19.84
N ASP A 109 -0.10 2.92 19.26
CA ASP A 109 1.23 2.31 19.46
C ASP A 109 1.76 2.54 20.90
N ALA A 110 0.87 2.82 21.86
CA ALA A 110 1.13 2.41 23.23
C ALA A 110 1.10 0.86 23.20
N ALA A 111 2.27 0.26 23.01
CA ALA A 111 2.42 -1.18 23.18
C ALA A 111 1.85 -1.52 24.56
N ASP A 112 0.67 -2.13 24.59
CA ASP A 112 0.08 -2.59 25.84
C ASP A 112 1.12 -3.53 26.47
N PRO A 113 1.72 -3.19 27.61
CA PRO A 113 2.76 -4.02 28.20
C PRO A 113 2.24 -5.43 28.51
N ARG A 114 0.92 -5.60 28.69
CA ARG A 114 0.25 -6.89 28.87
C ARG A 114 0.30 -7.76 27.62
N LEU A 115 0.46 -7.18 26.43
CA LEU A 115 0.72 -7.93 25.19
C LEU A 115 2.18 -8.38 25.05
N LYS A 116 3.07 -8.09 26.01
CA LYS A 116 4.42 -8.66 26.11
C LYS A 116 5.24 -8.58 24.80
N GLY A 117 5.12 -7.45 24.09
CA GLY A 117 5.83 -7.16 22.84
C GLY A 117 5.09 -7.57 21.57
N TRP A 118 3.92 -8.20 21.67
CA TRP A 118 3.02 -8.44 20.55
C TRP A 118 2.29 -7.17 20.13
N LYS A 119 2.05 -7.04 18.83
CA LYS A 119 1.34 -5.91 18.23
C LYS A 119 0.11 -6.41 17.49
N ALA A 120 -1.06 -5.91 17.88
CA ALA A 120 -2.31 -6.15 17.17
C ALA A 120 -2.38 -5.28 15.90
N ARG A 121 -2.81 -5.88 14.79
CA ARG A 121 -2.99 -5.21 13.50
C ARG A 121 -4.28 -5.73 12.85
N GLY A 122 -5.10 -4.81 12.33
CA GLY A 122 -6.43 -5.15 11.79
C GLY A 122 -7.45 -5.59 12.86
N CYS A 123 -7.12 -5.41 14.14
CA CYS A 123 -7.97 -5.74 15.28
C CYS A 123 -7.61 -4.85 16.48
N ALA A 124 -8.56 -4.71 17.40
CA ALA A 124 -8.30 -4.27 18.76
C ALA A 124 -8.00 -5.48 19.64
N ALA A 125 -7.06 -5.33 20.57
CA ALA A 125 -6.71 -6.35 21.56
C ALA A 125 -6.99 -5.82 22.96
N ASP A 126 -7.73 -6.58 23.76
CA ASP A 126 -7.92 -6.31 25.19
C ASP A 126 -7.30 -7.46 25.98
N VAL A 127 -6.53 -7.13 27.03
CA VAL A 127 -5.92 -8.14 27.90
C VAL A 127 -6.53 -8.08 29.28
N LYS A 128 -7.20 -9.17 29.67
CA LYS A 128 -7.87 -9.31 30.95
C LYS A 128 -7.70 -10.72 31.49
N ASP A 129 -7.32 -10.84 32.76
CA ASP A 129 -7.17 -12.13 33.45
C ASP A 129 -6.26 -13.15 32.72
N GLY A 130 -5.21 -12.63 32.07
CA GLY A 130 -4.24 -13.41 31.29
C GLY A 130 -4.74 -13.87 29.91
N ILE A 131 -5.88 -13.36 29.46
CA ILE A 131 -6.47 -13.69 28.16
C ILE A 131 -6.46 -12.45 27.26
N VAL A 132 -5.98 -12.62 26.03
CA VAL A 132 -6.08 -11.62 24.99
C VAL A 132 -7.35 -11.86 24.19
N THR A 133 -8.30 -10.93 24.27
CA THR A 133 -9.51 -10.91 23.45
C THR A 133 -9.29 -10.02 22.22
N LEU A 134 -9.42 -10.58 21.02
CA LEU A 134 -9.14 -9.90 19.77
C LEU A 134 -10.42 -9.64 18.99
N ASN A 135 -10.70 -8.37 18.72
CA ASN A 135 -11.87 -7.90 18.00
C ASN A 135 -11.43 -7.33 16.64
N GLY A 136 -11.68 -8.06 15.54
CA GLY A 136 -11.36 -7.59 14.19
C GLY A 136 -12.30 -6.46 13.76
N SER A 137 -11.75 -5.42 13.12
CA SER A 137 -12.51 -4.25 12.68
C SER A 137 -12.82 -4.22 11.18
N ASP A 138 -12.02 -4.89 10.35
CA ASP A 138 -12.24 -5.24 8.94
C ASP A 138 -10.89 -5.69 8.36
N GLY A 139 -10.87 -6.68 7.46
CA GLY A 139 -9.64 -7.20 6.84
C GLY A 139 -9.07 -8.48 7.48
N THR A 140 -7.74 -8.60 7.53
CA THR A 140 -6.98 -9.79 7.98
C THR A 140 -6.31 -9.56 9.34
N PRO A 141 -7.03 -9.74 10.47
CA PRO A 141 -6.49 -9.45 11.79
C PRO A 141 -5.34 -10.39 12.17
N PHE A 142 -4.27 -9.83 12.75
CA PHE A 142 -3.14 -10.62 13.24
C PHE A 142 -2.45 -10.01 14.45
N LEU A 143 -1.80 -10.88 15.23
CA LEU A 143 -0.81 -10.52 16.25
C LEU A 143 0.60 -10.70 15.66
N GLY A 144 1.45 -9.68 15.76
CA GLY A 144 2.84 -9.71 15.27
C GLY A 144 3.88 -9.53 16.38
N VAL A 145 4.98 -10.27 16.34
CA VAL A 145 6.11 -10.14 17.29
C VAL A 145 7.45 -10.41 16.58
N GLY A 146 8.54 -9.84 17.09
CA GLY A 146 9.88 -10.31 16.72
C GLY A 146 10.08 -11.72 17.27
N ALA A 147 10.20 -12.71 16.38
CA ALA A 147 10.25 -14.13 16.73
C ALA A 147 11.41 -14.45 17.66
N GLY A 148 12.60 -13.92 17.36
CA GLY A 148 13.81 -14.16 18.16
C GLY A 148 14.28 -15.62 18.16
N VAL A 149 13.86 -16.39 17.16
CA VAL A 149 14.24 -17.80 16.94
C VAL A 149 14.63 -18.00 15.47
N SER A 150 15.37 -19.07 15.18
CA SER A 150 15.88 -19.38 13.83
C SER A 150 15.79 -20.87 13.54
N GLY A 151 15.64 -21.21 12.26
CA GLY A 151 15.56 -22.57 11.77
C GLY A 151 14.19 -23.20 11.98
N PRO A 152 14.06 -24.51 11.71
CA PRO A 152 12.80 -25.21 11.83
C PRO A 152 12.28 -25.13 13.26
N ALA A 153 10.99 -24.84 13.40
CA ALA A 153 10.38 -24.58 14.70
C ALA A 153 8.95 -25.12 14.77
N THR A 154 8.45 -25.27 15.98
CA THR A 154 7.06 -25.60 16.26
C THR A 154 6.42 -24.39 16.94
N VAL A 155 5.31 -23.92 16.40
CA VAL A 155 4.44 -22.97 17.11
C VAL A 155 3.32 -23.76 17.78
N ALA A 156 3.04 -23.44 19.03
CA ALA A 156 1.84 -23.89 19.72
C ALA A 156 1.13 -22.68 20.34
N PHE A 157 -0.20 -22.66 20.32
CA PHE A 157 -0.96 -21.61 20.98
C PHE A 157 -2.33 -22.12 21.41
N ARG A 158 -2.87 -21.56 22.49
CA ARG A 158 -4.20 -21.89 22.99
C ARG A 158 -5.18 -20.79 22.64
N ILE A 159 -6.25 -21.18 21.96
CA ILE A 159 -7.19 -20.29 21.28
C ILE A 159 -8.64 -20.78 21.45
N ARG A 160 -9.60 -19.86 21.46
CA ARG A 160 -11.04 -20.16 21.29
C ARG A 160 -11.76 -19.08 20.50
N GLY A 161 -12.90 -19.43 19.92
CA GLY A 161 -13.81 -18.49 19.27
C GLY A 161 -15.15 -19.15 18.96
N ASP A 162 -16.24 -18.40 19.06
CA ASP A 162 -17.60 -18.96 19.09
C ASP A 162 -18.01 -19.66 17.79
N ALA A 163 -17.65 -19.14 16.62
CA ALA A 163 -17.92 -19.80 15.33
C ALA A 163 -16.72 -20.56 14.72
N GLY A 164 -15.58 -20.61 15.42
CA GLY A 164 -14.34 -21.18 14.88
C GLY A 164 -13.80 -20.39 13.68
N GLY A 165 -13.07 -21.06 12.78
CA GLY A 165 -12.65 -20.48 11.51
C GLY A 165 -11.21 -20.80 11.10
N SER A 166 -10.77 -20.17 10.01
CA SER A 166 -9.44 -20.38 9.44
C SER A 166 -8.51 -19.24 9.81
N GLY A 167 -7.26 -19.59 10.10
CA GLY A 167 -6.17 -18.65 10.30
C GLY A 167 -4.92 -19.12 9.57
N LYS A 168 -3.85 -18.36 9.74
CA LYS A 168 -2.53 -18.75 9.25
C LYS A 168 -1.45 -18.17 10.14
N VAL A 169 -0.30 -18.82 10.14
CA VAL A 169 0.94 -18.28 10.67
C VAL A 169 1.81 -17.86 9.49
N GLU A 170 2.49 -16.72 9.61
CA GLU A 170 3.44 -16.20 8.63
C GLU A 170 4.72 -15.75 9.34
N TRP A 171 5.87 -15.93 8.71
CA TRP A 171 7.12 -15.35 9.20
C TRP A 171 7.84 -14.56 8.09
N LEU A 172 8.50 -13.47 8.49
CA LEU A 172 9.23 -12.60 7.58
C LEU A 172 10.70 -12.54 8.00
N GLN A 173 11.54 -13.14 7.17
CA GLN A 173 12.99 -13.05 7.33
C GLN A 173 13.47 -11.58 7.25
N PRO A 174 14.46 -11.19 8.07
CA PRO A 174 15.00 -9.83 8.04
C PRO A 174 15.50 -9.43 6.65
N GLY A 175 15.05 -8.28 6.14
CA GLY A 175 15.47 -7.75 4.83
C GLY A 175 14.91 -8.50 3.62
N ALA A 176 14.08 -9.54 3.81
CA ALA A 176 13.48 -10.30 2.74
C ALA A 176 12.04 -9.83 2.42
N ALA A 177 11.64 -9.95 1.15
CA ALA A 177 10.24 -9.81 0.77
C ALA A 177 9.41 -10.98 1.32
N PRO A 178 8.10 -10.79 1.58
CA PRO A 178 7.21 -11.89 1.96
C PRO A 178 7.21 -13.00 0.91
N LYS A 179 7.27 -14.24 1.35
CA LYS A 179 7.20 -15.43 0.47
C LYS A 179 6.01 -16.31 0.84
N ALA A 180 5.36 -16.88 -0.16
CA ALA A 180 4.23 -17.80 0.06
C ALA A 180 4.61 -19.04 0.87
N GLU A 181 5.85 -19.54 0.71
CA GLU A 181 6.40 -20.67 1.47
C GLU A 181 6.57 -20.38 2.97
N HIS A 182 6.56 -19.09 3.37
CA HIS A 182 6.65 -18.67 4.76
C HIS A 182 5.28 -18.52 5.42
N THR A 183 4.33 -19.38 5.05
CA THR A 183 2.98 -19.38 5.56
C THR A 183 2.52 -20.81 5.84
N VAL A 184 1.91 -21.02 7.01
CA VAL A 184 1.28 -22.29 7.39
C VAL A 184 -0.17 -22.02 7.80
N PRO A 185 -1.17 -22.55 7.08
CA PRO A 185 -2.57 -22.37 7.44
C PRO A 185 -2.95 -23.26 8.63
N TYR A 186 -4.00 -22.86 9.35
CA TYR A 186 -4.62 -23.67 10.38
C TYR A 186 -6.13 -23.40 10.45
N THR A 187 -6.85 -24.27 11.15
CA THR A 187 -8.26 -24.08 11.46
C THR A 187 -8.50 -24.28 12.95
N ILE A 188 -9.53 -23.63 13.47
CA ILE A 188 -10.03 -23.84 14.83
C ILE A 188 -11.49 -24.24 14.80
N LYS A 189 -11.88 -25.11 15.72
CA LYS A 189 -13.28 -25.47 15.95
C LYS A 189 -13.99 -24.37 16.74
N ALA A 190 -15.30 -24.27 16.55
CA ALA A 190 -16.19 -23.42 17.31
C ALA A 190 -16.22 -23.80 18.80
N GLY A 191 -16.32 -22.80 19.68
CA GLY A 191 -16.60 -22.99 21.10
C GLY A 191 -15.34 -23.12 21.98
N ALA A 192 -15.10 -24.31 22.53
CA ALA A 192 -14.16 -24.48 23.64
C ALA A 192 -12.68 -24.18 23.29
N TRP A 193 -11.91 -23.89 24.34
CA TRP A 193 -10.45 -23.76 24.27
C TRP A 193 -9.80 -24.98 23.63
N GLN A 194 -8.94 -24.73 22.66
CA GLN A 194 -8.14 -25.75 21.99
C GLN A 194 -6.70 -25.29 21.83
N THR A 195 -5.77 -26.25 21.80
CA THR A 195 -4.37 -26.00 21.46
C THR A 195 -4.15 -26.31 20.00
N VAL A 196 -3.66 -25.33 19.25
CA VAL A 196 -3.20 -25.49 17.87
C VAL A 196 -1.68 -25.63 17.89
N THR A 197 -1.16 -26.67 17.22
CA THR A 197 0.28 -26.93 17.10
C THR A 197 0.63 -27.08 15.63
N LEU A 198 1.58 -26.29 15.14
CA LEU A 198 1.98 -26.26 13.73
C LEU A 198 3.50 -26.34 13.59
N ARG A 199 3.95 -27.06 12.57
CA ARG A 199 5.35 -27.11 12.17
C ARG A 199 5.68 -25.97 11.21
N LEU A 200 6.76 -25.25 11.49
CA LEU A 200 7.32 -24.18 10.67
C LEU A 200 8.61 -24.67 10.03
N PRO A 201 8.63 -24.96 8.72
CA PRO A 201 9.82 -25.43 8.01
C PRO A 201 10.78 -24.28 7.64
N ALA A 202 11.05 -23.37 8.58
CA ALA A 202 11.93 -22.24 8.33
C ALA A 202 13.39 -22.70 8.19
N ASP A 203 14.11 -22.15 7.22
CA ASP A 203 15.51 -22.47 6.91
C ASP A 203 16.50 -21.42 7.45
N GLY A 204 15.99 -20.45 8.22
CA GLY A 204 16.75 -19.31 8.72
C GLY A 204 16.00 -18.55 9.82
N PRO A 205 16.38 -17.30 10.12
CA PRO A 205 15.76 -16.52 11.18
C PRO A 205 14.29 -16.25 10.87
N LEU A 206 13.38 -16.50 11.81
CA LEU A 206 11.95 -16.23 11.59
C LEU A 206 11.64 -14.73 11.48
N GLY A 207 12.52 -13.86 12.00
CA GLY A 207 12.37 -12.41 11.93
C GLY A 207 11.07 -11.95 12.57
N ILE A 208 10.11 -11.45 11.79
CA ILE A 208 8.77 -11.06 12.29
C ILE A 208 7.83 -12.25 12.16
N PHE A 209 7.33 -12.75 13.29
CA PHE A 209 6.29 -13.76 13.34
C PHE A 209 4.91 -13.11 13.39
N ARG A 210 3.95 -13.61 12.62
CA ARG A 210 2.56 -13.14 12.56
C ARG A 210 1.60 -14.31 12.73
N LEU A 211 0.69 -14.18 13.68
CA LEU A 211 -0.43 -15.09 13.88
C LEU A 211 -1.71 -14.40 13.38
N TYR A 212 -2.19 -14.78 12.20
CA TYR A 212 -3.47 -14.34 11.66
C TYR A 212 -4.59 -15.15 12.26
N LEU A 213 -5.68 -14.48 12.64
CA LEU A 213 -6.74 -15.04 13.46
C LEU A 213 -8.09 -14.94 12.73
N PRO A 214 -9.03 -15.87 12.97
CA PRO A 214 -10.39 -15.78 12.44
C PRO A 214 -11.26 -14.75 13.18
N ALA A 215 -10.69 -13.58 13.53
CA ALA A 215 -11.34 -12.57 14.35
C ALA A 215 -12.12 -11.51 13.55
N ALA A 216 -12.21 -11.66 12.22
CA ALA A 216 -12.80 -10.65 11.34
C ALA A 216 -14.32 -10.49 11.47
N ARG A 217 -15.01 -11.49 12.03
CA ARG A 217 -16.47 -11.49 12.20
C ARG A 217 -16.93 -11.68 13.64
N GLN A 218 -16.01 -12.04 14.54
CA GLN A 218 -16.29 -12.35 15.93
C GLN A 218 -15.01 -12.22 16.77
N PRO A 219 -15.14 -11.99 18.08
CA PRO A 219 -13.99 -12.02 18.97
C PRO A 219 -13.31 -13.38 19.00
N VAL A 220 -11.99 -13.38 19.18
CA VAL A 220 -11.18 -14.60 19.37
C VAL A 220 -10.30 -14.39 20.59
N ASP A 221 -10.24 -15.39 21.46
CA ASP A 221 -9.44 -15.33 22.67
C ASP A 221 -8.16 -16.16 22.53
N ILE A 222 -7.06 -15.63 23.07
CA ILE A 222 -5.76 -16.30 23.17
C ILE A 222 -5.30 -16.30 24.63
N ASP A 223 -4.84 -17.44 25.10
CA ASP A 223 -4.30 -17.63 26.45
C ASP A 223 -2.77 -17.56 26.45
N TRP A 224 -2.13 -18.37 25.61
CA TRP A 224 -0.67 -18.37 25.47
C TRP A 224 -0.23 -18.70 24.05
N ILE A 225 0.98 -18.26 23.71
CA ILE A 225 1.68 -18.59 22.47
C ILE A 225 3.10 -19.07 22.81
N GLY A 226 3.55 -20.14 22.15
CA GLY A 226 4.90 -20.69 22.28
C GLY A 226 5.55 -20.91 20.92
N LEU A 227 6.84 -20.62 20.83
CA LEU A 227 7.70 -20.92 19.69
C LEU A 227 8.90 -21.74 20.18
N THR A 228 9.00 -22.97 19.70
CA THR A 228 10.07 -23.91 20.06
C THR A 228 10.88 -24.24 18.81
N PRO A 229 12.07 -23.65 18.61
CA PRO A 229 12.97 -24.06 17.55
C PRO A 229 13.55 -25.46 17.85
N ASP A 230 13.94 -26.19 16.82
CA ASP A 230 14.63 -27.48 17.00
C ASP A 230 15.97 -27.34 17.72
N ALA A 231 16.62 -26.19 17.53
CA ALA A 231 17.87 -25.84 18.17
C ALA A 231 17.79 -24.41 18.73
N GLY A 232 18.23 -24.24 19.98
CA GLY A 232 18.25 -22.97 20.69
C GLY A 232 17.13 -22.80 21.72
N ALA A 233 16.98 -21.57 22.22
CA ALA A 233 16.03 -21.27 23.28
C ALA A 233 14.60 -21.14 22.75
N SER A 234 13.66 -21.81 23.41
CA SER A 234 12.23 -21.61 23.18
C SER A 234 11.77 -20.26 23.72
N ARG A 235 10.70 -19.73 23.12
CA ARG A 235 9.99 -18.55 23.63
C ARG A 235 8.56 -18.90 23.97
N ARG A 236 8.08 -18.34 25.07
CA ARG A 236 6.70 -18.50 25.53
C ARG A 236 6.17 -17.16 26.04
N TRP A 237 4.94 -16.88 25.68
CA TRP A 237 4.17 -15.75 26.15
C TRP A 237 2.85 -16.27 26.70
N ASP A 238 2.73 -16.25 28.02
CA ASP A 238 1.45 -16.35 28.74
C ASP A 238 0.97 -14.91 28.95
N PHE A 239 -0.24 -14.53 28.55
CA PHE A 239 -0.67 -13.12 28.56
C PHE A 239 -1.13 -12.62 29.93
#